data_AF-A0A923Q040-F1
#
_entry.id   AF-A0A923Q040-F1
#
_cell.length_a   1.000
_cell.length_b   1.000
_cell.length_c   1.000
_cell.angle_alpha   90.00
_cell.angle_beta   90.00
_cell.angle_gamma   90.00
#
_symmetry.space_group_name_H-M   'P 1'
#
loop_
_entity.id
_entity.type
_entity.pdbx_description
1 polymer ?
#
loop_
_entity_poly.entity_id
_entity_poly.type
_entity_poly.pdbx_seq_one_letter_code
_entity_poly.pdbx_strand_id
1 'polypeptide(L)'
;MRSNNHAFVNQFVIYTLVTICFSGSIGLGTVWMRHQISLAANANKLLETRLAELNRHLAETATTIEIEQGTALLKQRNVSMNLGLIPPVVQDVSENPALRLAAKASRALLNDRAPVISFQLAARN
;
A
#
# COMPACT_ATOMS: atom_id res chain seq x y z
N MET A 1 75.19 8.06 -2.81
CA MET A 1 74.09 8.88 -3.35
C MET A 1 73.24 8.20 -4.45
N ARG A 2 73.34 6.88 -4.68
CA ARG A 2 72.64 6.18 -5.78
C ARG A 2 71.34 5.46 -5.37
N SER A 3 71.16 5.15 -4.08
CA SER A 3 70.00 4.42 -3.54
C SER A 3 68.70 5.23 -3.51
N ASN A 4 68.77 6.53 -3.20
CA ASN A 4 67.59 7.39 -3.03
C ASN A 4 66.76 7.54 -4.31
N ASN A 5 67.40 7.46 -5.48
CA ASN A 5 66.71 7.61 -6.76
C ASN A 5 65.80 6.40 -7.08
N HIS A 6 66.21 5.19 -6.70
CA HIS A 6 65.40 3.98 -6.88
C HIS A 6 64.19 3.96 -5.94
N ALA A 7 64.36 4.41 -4.70
CA ALA A 7 63.27 4.51 -3.73
C ALA A 7 62.21 5.55 -4.17
N PHE A 8 62.65 6.71 -4.66
CA PHE A 8 61.77 7.76 -5.17
C PHE A 8 61.00 7.33 -6.42
N VAL A 9 61.67 6.71 -7.39
CA VAL A 9 61.03 6.21 -8.62
C VAL A 9 60.00 5.12 -8.30
N ASN A 10 60.32 4.19 -7.39
CA ASN A 10 59.37 3.17 -6.95
C ASN A 10 58.13 3.79 -6.29
N GLN A 11 58.33 4.77 -5.40
CA GLN A 11 57.23 5.44 -4.72
C GLN A 11 56.35 6.25 -5.69
N PHE A 12 56.95 6.92 -6.67
CA PHE A 12 56.22 7.67 -7.70
C PHE A 12 55.39 6.73 -8.61
N VAL A 13 55.97 5.60 -9.02
CA VAL A 13 55.26 4.58 -9.81
C VAL A 13 54.10 3.98 -9.02
N ILE A 14 54.28 3.70 -7.73
CA ILE A 14 53.20 3.19 -6.87
C ILE A 14 52.07 4.21 -6.73
N TYR A 15 52.38 5.48 -6.45
CA TYR A 15 51.35 6.50 -6.31
C TYR A 15 50.57 6.75 -7.59
N THR A 16 51.23 6.79 -8.74
CA THR A 16 50.56 6.96 -10.03
C THR A 16 49.67 5.76 -10.35
N LEU A 17 50.13 4.54 -10.08
CA LEU A 17 49.33 3.32 -10.26
C LEU A 17 48.08 3.33 -9.37
N VAL A 18 48.24 3.65 -8.08
CA VAL A 18 47.11 3.76 -7.13
C VAL A 18 46.12 4.82 -7.60
N THR A 19 46.61 5.97 -8.06
CA THR A 19 45.75 7.07 -8.54
C THR A 19 44.95 6.65 -9.78
N ILE A 20 45.58 5.96 -10.73
CA ILE A 20 44.91 5.45 -11.93
C ILE A 20 43.84 4.41 -11.54
N CYS A 21 44.19 3.42 -10.72
CA CYS A 21 43.26 2.39 -10.26
C CYS A 21 42.07 2.96 -9.48
N PHE A 22 42.33 3.94 -8.61
CA PHE A 22 41.29 4.59 -7.82
C PHE A 22 40.35 5.42 -8.71
N SER A 23 40.90 6.19 -9.66
CA SER A 23 40.10 6.95 -10.62
C SER A 23 39.23 6.06 -11.51
N GLY A 24 39.78 4.92 -11.97
CA GLY A 24 39.04 3.93 -12.77
C GLY A 24 37.91 3.29 -11.98
N SER A 25 38.17 2.92 -10.72
CA SER A 25 37.16 2.35 -9.83
C SER A 25 36.00 3.31 -9.55
N ILE A 26 36.30 4.60 -9.34
CA ILE A 26 35.27 5.63 -9.16
C ILE A 26 34.43 5.77 -10.44
N GLY A 27 35.08 5.84 -11.60
CA GLY A 27 34.37 5.95 -12.89
C GLY A 27 33.37 4.80 -13.09
N LEU A 28 33.81 3.56 -12.90
CA LEU A 28 32.94 2.38 -13.00
C LEU A 28 31.83 2.39 -11.96
N GLY A 29 32.15 2.72 -10.71
CA GLY A 29 31.17 2.81 -9.62
C GLY A 29 30.08 3.84 -9.90
N THR A 30 30.43 5.02 -10.42
CA THR A 30 29.46 6.09 -10.72
C THR A 30 28.49 5.68 -11.84
N VAL A 31 28.97 5.04 -12.90
CA VAL A 31 28.13 4.55 -14.00
C VAL A 31 27.22 3.43 -13.52
N TRP A 32 27.75 2.48 -12.75
CA TRP A 32 26.97 1.40 -12.17
C TRP A 32 25.88 1.94 -11.23
N MET A 33 26.21 2.89 -10.36
CA MET A 33 25.25 3.49 -9.44
C MET A 33 24.16 4.26 -10.21
N ARG A 34 24.52 5.00 -11.27
CA ARG A 34 23.53 5.67 -12.14
C ARG A 34 22.60 4.65 -12.80
N HIS A 35 23.13 3.51 -13.26
CA HIS A 35 22.32 2.44 -13.83
C HIS A 35 21.34 1.87 -12.79
N GLN A 36 21.81 1.59 -11.58
CA GLN A 36 20.97 1.09 -10.49
C GLN A 36 19.87 2.09 -10.10
N ILE A 37 20.19 3.39 -10.04
CA ILE A 37 19.19 4.44 -9.79
C ILE A 37 18.13 4.45 -10.90
N SER A 38 18.53 4.29 -12.16
CA SER A 38 17.59 4.25 -13.29
C SER A 38 16.66 3.04 -13.21
N LEU A 39 17.18 1.85 -12.88
CA LEU A 39 16.37 0.66 -12.70
C LEU A 39 15.40 0.80 -11.53
N ALA A 40 15.89 1.29 -10.39
CA ALA A 40 15.07 1.52 -9.20
C ALA A 40 13.97 2.56 -9.45
N ALA A 41 14.29 3.67 -10.12
CA ALA A 41 13.31 4.69 -10.47
C ALA A 41 12.22 4.16 -11.40
N ASN A 42 12.57 3.31 -12.38
CA ASN A 42 11.60 2.69 -13.26
C ASN A 42 10.69 1.71 -12.50
N ALA A 43 11.27 0.88 -11.64
CA ALA A 43 10.51 -0.03 -10.78
C ALA A 43 9.54 0.74 -9.87
N ASN A 44 10.00 1.84 -9.27
CA ASN A 44 9.15 2.68 -8.43
C ASN A 44 7.98 3.31 -9.21
N LYS A 45 8.25 3.88 -10.39
CA LYS A 45 7.20 4.42 -11.27
C LYS A 45 6.16 3.37 -11.66
N LEU A 46 6.60 2.13 -11.94
CA LEU A 46 5.70 1.04 -12.25
C LEU A 46 4.80 0.70 -11.05
N LEU A 47 5.38 0.63 -9.85
CA LEU A 47 4.62 0.38 -8.61
C LEU A 47 3.62 1.50 -8.34
N GLU A 48 4.02 2.76 -8.47
CA GLU A 48 3.13 3.93 -8.31
C GLU A 48 1.94 3.86 -9.28
N THR A 49 2.21 3.51 -10.54
CA THR A 49 1.16 3.35 -11.56
C THR A 49 0.18 2.24 -11.19
N ARG A 50 0.68 1.09 -10.71
CA ARG A 50 -0.16 -0.02 -10.27
C ARG A 50 -1.00 0.35 -9.05
N LEU A 51 -0.44 1.11 -8.12
CA LEU A 51 -1.13 1.57 -6.92
C LEU A 51 -2.27 2.53 -7.29
N ALA A 52 -2.01 3.47 -8.20
CA ALA A 52 -3.03 4.38 -8.71
C ALA A 52 -4.20 3.61 -9.37
N GLU A 53 -3.89 2.60 -10.17
CA GLU A 53 -4.91 1.77 -10.82
C GLU A 53 -5.71 0.93 -9.82
N LEU A 54 -5.06 0.33 -8.83
CA LEU A 54 -5.75 -0.39 -7.77
C LEU A 54 -6.67 0.52 -6.95
N ASN A 55 -6.22 1.73 -6.62
CA ASN A 55 -7.05 2.70 -5.92
C ASN A 55 -8.27 3.11 -6.76
N ARG A 56 -8.09 3.28 -8.08
CA ARG A 56 -9.20 3.55 -9.00
C ARG A 56 -10.22 2.42 -8.97
N HIS A 57 -9.77 1.17 -9.10
CA HIS A 57 -10.64 0.01 -9.03
C HIS A 57 -11.33 -0.16 -7.67
N LEU A 58 -10.63 0.14 -6.57
CA LEU A 58 -11.22 0.14 -5.23
C LEU A 58 -12.31 1.21 -5.12
N ALA A 59 -12.07 2.42 -5.62
CA ALA A 59 -13.06 3.49 -5.62
C ALA A 59 -14.29 3.14 -6.48
N GLU A 60 -14.08 2.56 -7.67
CA GLU A 60 -15.17 2.09 -8.54
C GLU A 60 -15.99 0.98 -7.88
N THR A 61 -15.32 0.02 -7.25
CA THR A 61 -15.97 -1.10 -6.56
C THR A 61 -16.71 -0.60 -5.31
N ALA A 62 -16.09 0.27 -4.51
CA ALA A 62 -16.71 0.87 -3.34
C ALA A 62 -17.95 1.68 -3.74
N THR A 63 -17.87 2.47 -4.82
CA THR A 63 -19.02 3.23 -5.34
C THR A 63 -20.14 2.28 -5.77
N THR A 64 -19.81 1.18 -6.45
CA THR A 64 -20.79 0.16 -6.85
C THR A 64 -21.46 -0.48 -5.64
N ILE A 65 -20.68 -0.83 -4.62
CA ILE A 65 -21.18 -1.38 -3.36
C ILE A 65 -22.08 -0.35 -2.66
N GLU A 66 -21.67 0.91 -2.55
CA GLU A 66 -22.49 1.96 -1.92
C GLU A 66 -23.81 2.19 -2.64
N ILE A 67 -23.79 2.16 -3.98
CA ILE A 67 -25.01 2.23 -4.79
C ILE A 67 -25.91 1.03 -4.46
N GLU A 68 -25.39 -0.20 -4.48
CA GLU A 68 -26.16 -1.40 -4.20
C GLU A 68 -26.65 -1.50 -2.73
N GLN A 69 -25.88 -0.97 -1.79
CA GLN A 69 -26.22 -0.89 -0.37
C GLN A 69 -27.19 0.25 -0.04
N GLY A 70 -27.59 1.05 -1.05
CA GLY A 70 -28.60 2.09 -0.88
C GLY A 70 -29.88 1.53 -0.26
N THR A 71 -30.34 2.13 0.85
CA THR A 71 -31.49 1.63 1.62
C THR A 71 -32.76 1.51 0.76
N ALA A 72 -32.93 2.37 -0.25
CA ALA A 72 -34.04 2.30 -1.20
C ALA A 72 -33.98 1.03 -2.07
N LEU A 73 -32.81 0.70 -2.63
CA LEU A 73 -32.60 -0.52 -3.41
C LEU A 73 -32.71 -1.76 -2.56
N LEU A 74 -32.17 -1.76 -1.33
CA LEU A 74 -32.31 -2.88 -0.40
C LEU A 74 -33.78 -3.13 -0.03
N LYS A 75 -34.58 -2.07 0.21
CA LYS A 75 -36.03 -2.21 0.44
C LYS A 75 -36.76 -2.76 -0.78
N GLN A 76 -36.42 -2.27 -1.98
CA GLN A 76 -37.00 -2.78 -3.22
C GLN A 76 -36.66 -4.27 -3.44
N ARG A 77 -35.40 -4.65 -3.22
CA ARG A 77 -34.95 -6.04 -3.34
C ARG A 77 -35.64 -6.95 -2.34
N ASN A 78 -35.75 -6.53 -1.07
CA ASN A 78 -36.48 -7.24 -0.02
C ASN A 78 -37.93 -7.57 -0.41
N VAL A 79 -38.63 -6.62 -1.04
CA VAL A 79 -39.99 -6.83 -1.55
C VAL A 79 -39.96 -7.75 -2.78
N SER A 80 -39.12 -7.47 -3.78
CA SER A 80 -39.09 -8.24 -5.03
C SER A 80 -38.71 -9.72 -4.85
N MET A 81 -37.86 -10.01 -3.87
CA MET A 81 -37.36 -11.35 -3.56
C MET A 81 -38.13 -12.01 -2.40
N ASN A 82 -39.17 -11.37 -1.88
CA ASN A 82 -39.97 -11.85 -0.74
C ASN A 82 -39.12 -12.26 0.48
N LEU A 83 -38.06 -11.50 0.78
CA LEU A 83 -37.10 -11.87 1.83
C LEU A 83 -37.64 -11.64 3.25
N GLY A 84 -38.73 -10.88 3.41
CA GLY A 84 -39.39 -10.67 4.70
C GLY A 84 -38.52 -9.97 5.75
N LEU A 85 -37.49 -9.24 5.31
CA LEU A 85 -36.55 -8.56 6.21
C LEU A 85 -37.19 -7.31 6.81
N ILE A 86 -37.04 -7.14 8.12
CA ILE A 86 -37.54 -5.96 8.83
C ILE A 86 -36.49 -4.85 8.74
N PRO A 87 -36.87 -3.60 8.37
CA PRO A 87 -35.93 -2.48 8.38
C PRO A 87 -35.35 -2.27 9.79
N PRO A 88 -34.04 -2.00 9.92
CA PRO A 88 -33.41 -1.87 11.23
C PRO A 88 -33.94 -0.65 11.99
N VAL A 89 -34.19 -0.83 13.28
CA VAL A 89 -34.59 0.26 14.18
C VAL A 89 -33.33 1.02 14.61
N VAL A 90 -33.32 2.34 14.39
CA VAL A 90 -32.24 3.20 14.86
C VAL A 90 -32.37 3.31 16.38
N GLN A 91 -31.39 2.75 17.09
CA GLN A 91 -31.36 2.79 18.56
C GLN A 91 -30.47 3.95 18.98
N ASP A 92 -31.04 4.92 19.69
CA ASP A 92 -30.31 6.09 20.16
C ASP A 92 -29.29 5.67 21.23
N VAL A 93 -28.06 6.15 21.08
CA VAL A 93 -26.94 5.77 21.94
C VAL A 93 -26.65 6.94 22.86
N SER A 94 -26.84 6.72 24.16
CA SER A 94 -26.54 7.72 25.21
C SER A 94 -25.05 8.08 25.30
N GLU A 95 -24.18 7.17 24.87
CA GLU A 95 -22.73 7.33 24.89
C GLU A 95 -22.19 7.99 23.61
N ASN A 96 -21.00 8.60 23.68
CA ASN A 96 -20.39 9.28 22.54
C ASN A 96 -20.30 8.35 21.31
N PRO A 97 -21.01 8.66 20.21
CA PRO A 97 -21.17 7.75 19.09
C PRO A 97 -19.85 7.49 18.36
N ALA A 98 -18.91 8.44 18.37
CA ALA A 98 -17.61 8.30 17.73
C ALA A 98 -16.74 7.27 18.46
N LEU A 99 -16.75 7.28 19.80
CA LEU A 99 -16.00 6.30 20.60
C LEU A 99 -16.56 4.89 20.43
N ARG A 100 -17.89 4.74 20.42
CA ARG A 100 -18.51 3.43 20.21
C ARG A 100 -18.29 2.90 18.79
N LEU A 101 -18.34 3.77 17.78
CA LEU A 101 -18.08 3.39 16.40
C LEU A 101 -16.62 2.97 16.20
N ALA A 102 -15.67 3.73 16.78
CA ALA A 102 -14.25 3.39 16.76
C ALA A 102 -13.98 2.04 17.46
N ALA A 103 -14.56 1.82 18.65
CA ALA A 103 -14.43 0.54 19.36
C ALA A 103 -15.02 -0.63 18.56
N LYS A 104 -16.14 -0.42 17.83
CA LYS A 104 -16.75 -1.42 16.95
C LYS A 104 -15.89 -1.70 15.72
N ALA A 105 -15.34 -0.67 15.09
CA ALA A 105 -14.44 -0.79 13.93
C ALA A 105 -13.15 -1.53 14.30
N SER A 106 -12.52 -1.17 15.42
CA SER A 106 -11.34 -1.89 15.93
C SER A 106 -11.66 -3.36 16.21
N ARG A 107 -12.80 -3.67 16.85
CA ARG A 107 -13.23 -5.07 17.06
C ARG A 107 -13.43 -5.84 15.75
N ALA A 108 -13.90 -5.18 14.69
CA ALA A 108 -14.08 -5.82 13.38
C ALA A 108 -12.74 -6.10 12.69
N LEU A 109 -11.73 -5.25 12.87
CA LEU A 109 -10.37 -5.47 12.35
C LEU A 109 -9.61 -6.56 13.12
N LEU A 110 -9.87 -6.70 14.42
CA LEU A 110 -9.22 -7.69 15.30
C LEU A 110 -9.87 -9.09 15.23
N ASN A 111 -11.12 -9.21 14.76
CA ASN A 111 -11.77 -10.49 14.48
C ASN A 111 -11.73 -10.75 12.97
N ASP A 112 -10.75 -11.53 12.50
CA ASP A 112 -10.64 -12.01 11.11
C ASP A 112 -11.72 -13.05 10.72
N ARG A 113 -12.81 -13.10 11.50
CA ARG A 113 -13.97 -13.96 11.29
C ARG A 113 -15.07 -13.09 10.71
N ALA A 114 -15.56 -13.46 9.52
CA ALA A 114 -16.68 -12.78 8.88
C ALA A 114 -17.78 -12.47 9.91
N PRO A 115 -18.28 -11.22 9.98
CA PRO A 115 -19.28 -10.86 10.97
C PRO A 115 -20.50 -11.77 10.80
N VAL A 116 -20.94 -12.40 11.89
CA VAL A 116 -22.20 -13.15 11.90
C VAL A 116 -23.33 -12.13 11.78
N ILE A 117 -23.84 -11.95 10.56
CA ILE A 117 -24.97 -11.07 10.28
C ILE A 117 -26.24 -11.81 10.70
N SER A 118 -26.78 -11.48 11.88
CA SER A 118 -28.10 -11.92 12.30
C SER A 118 -29.16 -10.95 11.75
N PHE A 119 -30.12 -11.47 11.00
CA PHE A 119 -31.27 -10.72 10.51
C PHE A 119 -32.54 -11.22 11.20
N GLN A 120 -33.41 -10.29 11.59
CA GLN A 120 -34.74 -10.64 12.09
C GLN A 120 -35.70 -10.75 10.90
N LEU A 121 -36.27 -11.95 10.74
CA LEU A 121 -37.30 -12.24 9.76
C LEU A 121 -38.67 -11.85 10.34
N ALA A 122 -39.52 -11.20 9.54
CA ALA A 122 -40.92 -11.03 9.90
C ALA A 122 -41.60 -12.41 9.91
N ALA A 123 -42.11 -12.83 11.06
CA ALA A 123 -42.92 -14.03 11.16
C ALA A 123 -44.19 -13.86 10.32
N ARG A 124 -44.36 -14.73 9.33
CA ARG A 124 -45.55 -14.79 8.47
C ARG A 124 -46.69 -15.42 9.28
N ASN A 125 -47.70 -14.62 9.64
CA ASN A 125 -49.03 -15.12 9.99
C ASN A 125 -49.83 -15.43 8.73
#